data_AF-A0AA45M6M0-F1
#
_entry.id   AF-A0AA45M6M0-F1
#
_cell.length_a   1.000
_cell.length_b   1.000
_cell.length_c   1.000
_cell.angle_alpha   90.00
_cell.angle_beta   90.00
_cell.angle_gamma   90.00
#
_symmetry.space_group_name_H-M   'P 1'
#
loop_
_entity.id
_entity.type
_entity.pdbx_description
1 polymer ?
#
loop_
_entity_poly.entity_id
_entity_poly.type
_entity_poly.pdbx_seq_one_letter_code
_entity_poly.pdbx_strand_id
1 'polypeptide(L)'
;MAAKRLSLPDRALATDTTLPVVRMTIPDLVRISGHQTGEPFFGASGGNRFDAPGCRTGSPEYKCCYLSLSFDVALAESLLHDAVPVRGEFPVVQSEIDRRWVHRFKGTLDLAPV
;
A
#
# COMPACT_ATOMS: atom_id res chain seq x y z
N MET A 1 20.23 -21.73 -7.13
CA MET A 1 19.90 -21.18 -5.80
C MET A 1 18.63 -21.83 -5.31
N ALA A 2 18.58 -22.35 -4.08
CA ALA A 2 17.36 -22.94 -3.51
C ALA A 2 16.57 -21.86 -2.77
N ALA A 3 15.27 -21.74 -3.05
CA ALA A 3 14.40 -20.80 -2.33
C ALA A 3 14.24 -21.23 -0.87
N LYS A 4 14.34 -20.28 0.07
CA LYS A 4 14.07 -20.51 1.50
C LYS A 4 12.70 -19.95 1.84
N ARG A 5 11.88 -20.74 2.54
CA ARG A 5 10.58 -20.30 3.03
C ARG A 5 10.76 -19.17 4.05
N LEU A 6 10.03 -18.07 3.87
CA LEU A 6 9.98 -17.01 4.88
C LEU A 6 9.41 -17.60 6.17
N SER A 7 10.10 -17.36 7.29
CA SER A 7 9.55 -17.61 8.63
C SER A 7 8.69 -16.44 9.06
N LEU A 8 7.90 -16.63 10.12
CA LEU A 8 7.28 -15.50 10.79
C LEU A 8 8.36 -14.47 11.17
N PRO A 9 8.06 -13.16 11.04
CA PRO A 9 8.91 -12.13 11.61
C PRO A 9 9.11 -12.41 13.10
N ASP A 10 10.29 -12.06 13.63
CA ASP A 10 10.54 -12.16 15.06
C ASP A 10 9.48 -11.36 15.82
N ARG A 11 8.90 -11.95 16.87
CA ARG A 11 7.91 -11.27 17.72
C ARG A 11 8.48 -10.00 18.33
N ALA A 12 9.79 -9.94 18.53
CA ALA A 12 10.48 -8.73 18.99
C ALA A 12 10.19 -7.53 18.07
N LEU A 13 10.10 -7.73 16.75
CA LEU A 13 9.84 -6.64 15.80
C LEU A 13 8.51 -5.91 16.02
N ALA A 14 7.53 -6.55 16.68
CA ALA A 14 6.24 -5.95 16.98
C ALA A 14 6.28 -5.04 18.23
N THR A 15 7.31 -5.17 19.07
CA THR A 15 7.42 -4.48 20.37
C THR A 15 8.73 -3.72 20.53
N ASP A 16 9.66 -3.86 19.60
CA ASP A 16 10.99 -3.31 19.68
C ASP A 16 10.97 -1.82 19.33
N THR A 17 11.00 -1.00 20.37
CA THR A 17 11.10 0.46 20.29
C THR A 17 12.50 0.95 19.91
N THR A 18 13.48 0.05 19.79
CA THR A 18 14.87 0.35 19.43
C THR A 18 15.16 0.17 17.94
N LEU A 19 14.16 -0.25 17.15
CA LEU A 19 14.30 -0.36 15.70
C LEU A 19 14.77 0.98 15.11
N PRO A 20 15.89 0.99 14.35
CA PRO A 20 16.46 2.22 13.86
C PRO A 20 15.50 2.89 12.86
N VAL A 21 15.20 4.16 13.10
CA VAL A 21 14.48 4.99 12.14
C VAL A 21 15.41 5.30 10.98
N VAL A 22 15.15 4.67 9.83
CA VAL A 22 15.87 5.00 8.60
C VAL A 22 15.15 6.17 7.94
N ARG A 23 15.81 7.34 7.96
CA ARG A 23 15.38 8.48 7.14
C ARG A 23 15.68 8.14 5.69
N MET A 24 14.66 8.14 4.84
CA MET A 24 14.81 7.90 3.43
C MET A 24 14.39 9.16 2.68
N THR A 25 15.25 9.67 1.80
CA THR A 25 14.81 10.64 0.81
C THR A 25 13.78 9.92 -0.04
N ILE A 26 12.53 10.35 0.07
CA ILE A 26 11.45 9.69 -0.63
C ILE A 26 11.50 10.15 -2.09
N PRO A 27 11.88 9.29 -3.06
CA PRO A 27 11.64 9.60 -4.45
C PRO A 27 10.13 9.73 -4.68
N ASP A 28 9.74 10.44 -5.74
CA ASP A 28 8.36 10.61 -6.19
C ASP A 28 7.45 9.41 -5.82
N LEU A 29 6.66 9.52 -4.75
CA LEU A 29 5.72 8.47 -4.35
C LEU A 29 4.61 8.42 -5.38
N VAL A 30 4.21 7.21 -5.71
CA VAL A 30 3.12 6.97 -6.65
C VAL A 30 1.96 6.32 -5.92
N ARG A 31 0.76 6.84 -6.18
CA ARG A 31 -0.51 6.20 -5.85
C ARG A 31 -1.34 6.02 -7.10
N ILE A 32 -1.91 4.83 -7.27
CA ILE A 32 -2.97 4.58 -8.25
C ILE A 32 -4.29 4.55 -7.48
N SER A 33 -5.28 5.33 -7.91
CA SER A 33 -6.53 5.49 -7.15
C SER A 33 -7.76 5.57 -8.05
N GLY A 34 -8.92 5.11 -7.57
CA GLY A 34 -10.21 5.41 -8.19
C GLY A 34 -10.71 6.83 -7.93
N HIS A 35 -10.02 7.60 -7.09
CA HIS A 35 -10.40 8.96 -6.74
C HIS A 35 -9.55 9.99 -7.50
N GLN A 36 -10.20 10.99 -8.10
CA GLN A 36 -9.56 12.11 -8.81
C GLN A 36 -9.35 13.34 -7.89
N THR A 37 -9.39 13.17 -6.58
CA THR A 37 -9.52 14.28 -5.61
C THR A 37 -8.29 15.19 -5.48
N GLY A 38 -7.22 14.96 -6.24
CA GLY A 38 -5.97 15.77 -6.21
C GLY A 38 -5.12 15.63 -4.94
N GLU A 39 -5.73 15.20 -3.83
CA GLU A 39 -5.07 14.93 -2.54
C GLU A 39 -4.94 13.42 -2.26
N PRO A 40 -3.99 12.99 -1.40
CA PRO A 40 -3.88 11.59 -1.02
C PRO A 40 -5.16 11.14 -0.31
N PHE A 41 -5.88 10.20 -0.92
CA PHE A 41 -7.10 9.66 -0.33
C PHE A 41 -6.77 8.68 0.81
N PHE A 42 -7.24 9.00 2.01
CA PHE A 42 -7.13 8.15 3.19
C PHE A 42 -8.44 7.40 3.41
N GLY A 43 -8.39 6.07 3.27
CA GLY A 43 -9.54 5.17 3.40
C GLY A 43 -9.46 4.31 4.66
N ALA A 44 -10.60 3.77 5.05
CA ALA A 44 -10.74 2.79 6.14
C ALA A 44 -11.80 1.76 5.74
N SER A 45 -11.64 1.16 4.55
CA SER A 45 -12.60 0.18 4.04
C SER A 45 -12.54 -1.16 4.78
N GLY A 46 -11.39 -1.47 5.42
CA GLY A 46 -11.14 -2.75 6.08
C GLY A 46 -10.81 -3.88 5.10
N GLY A 47 -10.69 -3.55 3.80
CA GLY A 47 -10.38 -4.50 2.73
C GLY A 47 -8.88 -4.66 2.46
N ASN A 48 -8.04 -3.79 3.01
CA ASN A 48 -6.61 -3.78 2.73
C ASN A 48 -5.79 -4.26 3.94
N ARG A 49 -4.58 -4.75 3.65
CA ARG A 49 -3.71 -5.43 4.63
C ARG A 49 -3.39 -4.61 5.88
N PHE A 50 -3.26 -3.30 5.75
CA PHE A 50 -2.84 -2.39 6.84
C PHE A 50 -3.97 -1.50 7.34
N ASP A 51 -5.22 -1.77 6.95
CA ASP A 51 -6.35 -1.00 7.44
C ASP A 51 -6.53 -1.19 8.96
N ALA A 52 -7.04 -0.15 9.61
CA ALA A 52 -7.26 -0.17 11.05
C ALA A 52 -8.17 -1.34 11.46
N PRO A 53 -7.85 -2.09 12.53
CA PRO A 53 -8.69 -3.20 12.98
C PRO A 53 -10.16 -2.81 13.18
N GLY A 54 -10.40 -1.61 13.71
CA GLY A 54 -11.73 -1.05 13.94
C GLY A 54 -12.57 -0.80 12.68
N CYS A 55 -11.99 -0.86 11.48
CA CYS A 55 -12.76 -0.76 10.22
C CYS A 55 -13.88 -1.82 10.16
N ARG A 56 -13.65 -3.02 10.70
CA ARG A 56 -14.59 -4.15 10.66
C ARG A 56 -15.82 -3.92 11.55
N THR A 57 -15.70 -3.07 12.55
CA THR A 57 -16.77 -2.71 13.50
C THR A 57 -17.31 -1.30 13.24
N GLY A 58 -16.88 -0.64 12.16
CA GLY A 58 -17.28 0.73 11.82
C GLY A 58 -16.64 1.81 12.69
N SER A 59 -15.63 1.48 13.49
CA SER A 59 -14.94 2.40 14.41
C SER A 59 -13.42 2.39 14.19
N PRO A 60 -12.92 2.79 13.01
CA PRO A 60 -11.49 2.75 12.70
C PRO A 60 -10.69 3.74 13.53
N GLU A 61 -9.58 3.28 14.10
CA GLU A 61 -8.64 4.10 14.90
C GLU A 61 -7.81 5.04 14.01
N TYR A 62 -7.61 4.67 12.75
CA TYR A 62 -6.88 5.46 11.75
C TYR A 62 -7.36 5.13 10.32
N LYS A 63 -6.95 5.96 9.36
CA LYS A 63 -7.18 5.74 7.93
C LYS A 63 -5.85 5.56 7.21
N CYS A 64 -5.84 4.77 6.15
CA CYS A 64 -4.64 4.43 5.39
C CYS A 64 -4.62 5.06 4.00
N CYS A 65 -3.43 5.47 3.57
CA CYS A 65 -3.12 5.85 2.20
C CYS A 65 -1.99 4.95 1.70
N TYR A 66 -2.28 4.17 0.65
CA TYR A 66 -1.33 3.22 0.06
C TYR A 66 -0.54 3.90 -1.05
N LEU A 67 0.79 3.81 -0.96
CA LEU A 67 1.77 4.50 -1.80
C LEU A 67 2.92 3.55 -2.11
N SER A 68 3.53 3.70 -3.28
CA SER A 68 4.74 2.96 -3.66
C SER A 68 5.84 3.88 -4.16
N LEU A 69 7.08 3.40 -4.07
CA LEU A 69 8.26 4.04 -4.65
C LEU A 69 8.43 3.71 -6.14
N SER A 70 7.60 2.81 -6.68
CA SER A 70 7.62 2.39 -8.09
C SER A 70 6.22 2.46 -8.70
N PHE A 71 6.13 3.04 -9.89
CA PHE A 71 4.88 3.09 -10.65
C PHE A 71 4.36 1.69 -10.96
N ASP A 72 5.21 0.79 -11.45
CA ASP A 72 4.81 -0.57 -11.84
C ASP A 72 4.28 -1.36 -10.64
N VAL A 73 4.91 -1.18 -9.47
CA VAL A 73 4.45 -1.80 -8.22
C VAL A 73 3.12 -1.20 -7.78
N ALA A 74 2.96 0.14 -7.80
CA ALA A 74 1.69 0.77 -7.46
C ALA A 74 0.54 0.31 -8.38
N LEU A 75 0.83 0.15 -9.67
CA LEU A 75 -0.12 -0.31 -10.67
C LEU A 75 -0.50 -1.78 -10.46
N ALA A 76 0.49 -2.65 -10.28
CA ALA A 76 0.27 -4.07 -10.02
C ALA A 76 -0.54 -4.28 -8.73
N GLU A 77 -0.17 -3.63 -7.63
CA GLU A 77 -0.93 -3.69 -6.36
C GLU A 77 -2.36 -3.16 -6.52
N SER A 78 -2.60 -2.20 -7.42
CA SER A 78 -3.94 -1.62 -7.59
C SER A 78 -4.86 -2.38 -8.54
N LEU A 79 -4.29 -3.11 -9.50
CA LEU A 79 -5.04 -3.85 -10.51
C LEU A 79 -5.08 -5.36 -10.22
N LEU A 80 -4.02 -5.91 -9.63
CA LEU A 80 -3.80 -7.35 -9.54
C LEU A 80 -3.93 -7.90 -8.12
N HIS A 81 -3.91 -7.06 -7.08
CA HIS A 81 -3.89 -7.53 -5.68
C HIS A 81 -5.04 -8.49 -5.34
N ASP A 82 -6.23 -8.21 -5.85
CA ASP A 82 -7.41 -9.08 -5.66
C ASP A 82 -7.73 -9.94 -6.90
N ALA A 83 -6.90 -9.86 -7.95
CA ALA A 83 -7.13 -10.59 -9.18
C ALA A 83 -6.68 -12.06 -9.03
N VAL A 84 -7.45 -12.97 -9.64
CA VAL A 84 -7.10 -14.38 -9.70
C VAL A 84 -6.59 -14.70 -11.11
N PRO A 85 -5.44 -15.36 -11.26
CA PRO A 85 -4.92 -15.68 -12.58
C PRO A 85 -5.82 -16.72 -13.27
N VAL A 86 -6.06 -16.52 -14.56
CA VAL A 86 -6.77 -17.45 -15.44
C VAL A 86 -5.75 -18.05 -16.40
N ARG A 87 -5.48 -19.35 -16.25
CA ARG A 87 -4.46 -20.08 -17.04
C ARG A 87 -3.06 -19.45 -16.96
N GLY A 88 -2.69 -18.90 -15.80
CA GLY A 88 -1.38 -18.29 -15.55
C GLY A 88 -1.28 -16.82 -15.95
N GLU A 89 -2.35 -16.22 -16.46
CA GLU A 89 -2.40 -14.81 -16.87
C GLU A 89 -3.39 -14.02 -16.02
N PHE A 90 -3.17 -12.72 -15.89
CA PHE A 90 -4.08 -11.81 -15.20
C PHE A 90 -4.81 -10.93 -16.22
N PRO A 91 -6.02 -11.32 -16.67
CA PRO A 91 -6.77 -10.49 -17.60
C PRO A 91 -7.25 -9.22 -16.91
N VAL A 92 -6.77 -8.08 -17.39
CA VAL A 92 -7.22 -6.75 -16.94
C VAL A 92 -8.07 -6.13 -18.04
N VAL A 93 -9.32 -5.82 -17.73
CA VAL A 93 -10.21 -5.14 -18.69
C VAL A 93 -9.86 -3.65 -18.78
N GLN A 94 -9.97 -3.06 -19.96
CA GLN A 94 -9.58 -1.66 -20.19
C GLN A 94 -10.30 -0.68 -19.25
N SER A 95 -11.57 -0.92 -18.93
CA SER A 95 -12.34 -0.09 -18.00
C SER A 95 -11.76 -0.06 -16.57
N GLU A 96 -11.03 -1.09 -16.15
CA GLU A 96 -10.31 -1.10 -14.88
C GLU A 96 -9.13 -0.14 -14.87
N ILE A 97 -8.52 0.10 -16.03
CA ILE A 97 -7.44 1.07 -16.21
C ILE A 97 -8.03 2.48 -16.30
N ASP A 98 -9.07 2.65 -17.12
CA ASP A 98 -9.67 3.98 -17.40
C ASP A 98 -10.25 4.65 -16.15
N ARG A 99 -10.71 3.86 -15.17
CA ARG A 99 -11.24 4.38 -13.90
C ARG A 99 -10.17 4.78 -12.89
N ARG A 100 -8.88 4.66 -13.23
CA ARG A 100 -7.76 4.89 -12.29
C ARG A 100 -7.01 6.17 -12.63
N TRP A 101 -6.55 6.79 -11.57
CA TRP A 101 -5.81 8.04 -11.58
C TRP A 101 -4.43 7.81 -10.97
N VAL A 102 -3.41 8.36 -11.62
CA VAL A 102 -2.02 8.35 -11.13
C VAL A 102 -1.77 9.64 -10.36
N HIS A 103 -1.46 9.52 -9.08
CA HIS A 103 -1.07 10.63 -8.22
C HIS A 103 0.42 10.50 -7.88
N ARG A 104 1.17 11.58 -8.02
CA ARG A 104 2.60 11.64 -7.71
C ARG A 104 2.85 12.64 -6.61
N PHE A 105 3.49 12.21 -5.53
CA PHE A 105 3.83 13.06 -4.39
C PHE A 105 5.33 13.24 -4.32
N LYS A 106 5.76 14.48 -4.14
CA LYS A 106 7.16 14.85 -3.95
C LYS A 106 7.31 15.54 -2.61
N GLY A 107 8.43 15.32 -1.92
CA GLY A 107 8.72 16.02 -0.68
C GLY A 107 9.58 15.21 0.26
N THR A 108 9.64 15.66 1.51
CA THR A 108 10.35 14.99 2.61
C THR A 108 9.30 14.44 3.57
N LEU A 109 9.37 13.13 3.87
CA LEU A 109 8.51 12.52 4.88
C LEU A 109 9.28 12.44 6.20
N ASP A 110 8.88 13.25 7.17
CA ASP A 110 9.36 13.13 8.55
C ASP A 110 8.44 12.20 9.33
N LEU A 111 8.85 10.94 9.45
CA LEU A 111 8.23 9.99 10.37
C LEU A 111 8.77 10.25 11.78
N ALA A 112 8.21 11.23 12.47
CA ALA A 112 8.45 11.41 13.90
C ALA A 112 7.68 10.33 14.69
N PRO A 113 8.22 9.80 15.80
CA PRO A 113 7.42 9.03 16.73
C PRO A 113 6.31 9.92 17.29
N VAL A 114 5.08 9.38 17.36
CA VAL A 114 3.97 9.94 18.15
C VAL A 114 4.13 9.47 19.59
#